data_AF-A0AAW3YZD3-F1
#
_entry.id   AF-A0AAW3YZD3-F1
#
_cell.length_a   1.000
_cell.length_b   1.000
_cell.length_c   1.000
_cell.angle_alpha   90.00
_cell.angle_beta   90.00
_cell.angle_gamma   90.00
#
_symmetry.space_group_name_H-M   'P 1'
#
loop_
_entity.id
_entity.type
_entity.pdbx_description
1 polymer ?
#
loop_
_entity_poly.entity_id
_entity_poly.type
_entity_poly.pdbx_seq_one_letter_code
_entity_poly.pdbx_strand_id
1 'polypeptide(L)'
;MSLITKGDLVQAALRKLGVASDVTLTDIEPQSIEDAVNDLEMMMAEWYQGGAGIDASYRFANADNPPAEGDEHGLKQSAISAVVHNLALRIAPDYAIEPPVKIVSTARYGKELLYKNSALFRAKQSRAEYPARMPIGSGNHWATVNGLHFYPGDTSHADSTTPSDEGDR
;
A
#
# COMPACT_ATOMS: atom_id res chain seq x y z
N MET A 1 -3.50 20.81 10.57
CA MET A 1 -4.35 19.83 11.25
C MET A 1 -3.68 18.48 11.06
N SER A 2 -3.01 17.98 12.10
CA SER A 2 -2.40 16.65 12.07
C SER A 2 -3.54 15.67 12.32
N LEU A 3 -4.01 14.98 11.29
CA LEU A 3 -4.93 13.85 11.46
C LEU A 3 -4.04 12.72 12.00
N ILE A 4 -4.27 12.31 13.24
CA ILE A 4 -3.42 11.33 13.94
C ILE A 4 -4.19 10.02 14.17
N THR A 5 -5.49 10.15 14.46
CA THR A 5 -6.33 9.02 14.88
C THR A 5 -7.23 8.52 13.74
N LYS A 6 -7.68 7.27 13.85
CA LYS A 6 -8.67 6.68 12.91
C LYS A 6 -9.97 7.48 12.91
N GLY A 7 -10.44 7.94 14.08
CA GLY A 7 -11.60 8.80 14.23
C GLY A 7 -11.47 10.12 13.49
N ASP A 8 -10.30 10.75 13.52
CA ASP A 8 -10.04 12.00 12.79
C ASP A 8 -10.21 11.82 11.26
N LEU A 9 -9.80 10.66 10.71
CA LEU A 9 -9.96 10.34 9.30
C LEU A 9 -11.43 10.16 8.91
N VAL A 10 -12.19 9.46 9.76
CA VAL A 10 -13.63 9.26 9.58
C VAL A 10 -14.36 10.60 9.63
N GLN A 11 -14.08 11.43 10.65
CA GLN A 11 -14.66 12.78 10.74
C GLN A 11 -14.29 13.64 9.53
N ALA A 12 -13.06 13.54 9.02
CA ALA A 12 -12.64 14.23 7.81
C ALA A 12 -13.42 13.73 6.56
N ALA A 13 -13.72 12.43 6.46
CA ALA A 13 -14.52 11.86 5.38
C ALA A 13 -15.98 12.33 5.45
N LEU A 14 -16.59 12.28 6.64
CA LEU A 14 -17.95 12.77 6.88
C LEU A 14 -18.06 14.28 6.62
N ARG A 15 -17.03 15.07 6.94
CA ARG A 15 -16.93 16.50 6.58
C ARG A 15 -16.93 16.71 5.08
N LYS A 16 -16.26 15.84 4.32
CA LYS A 16 -16.22 15.93 2.86
C LYS A 16 -17.54 15.57 2.20
N LEU A 17 -18.31 14.66 2.79
CA LEU A 17 -19.66 14.35 2.33
C LEU A 17 -20.69 15.45 2.65
N GLY A 18 -20.36 16.37 3.56
CA GLY A 18 -21.32 17.37 4.04
C GLY A 18 -22.26 16.85 5.13
N VAL A 19 -22.00 15.66 5.67
CA VAL A 19 -22.74 15.06 6.80
C VAL A 19 -22.23 15.61 8.13
N ALA A 20 -20.91 15.81 8.26
CA ALA A 20 -20.29 16.46 9.41
C ALA A 20 -19.85 17.86 9.03
N SER A 21 -20.77 18.79 8.74
CA SER A 21 -20.36 20.19 8.51
C SER A 21 -20.84 21.06 9.66
N ASP A 22 -19.97 21.95 10.15
CA ASP A 22 -20.39 23.07 11.02
C ASP A 22 -21.55 23.88 10.42
N VAL A 23 -21.76 23.76 9.10
CA VAL A 23 -22.83 24.43 8.35
C VAL A 23 -24.17 23.69 8.42
N THR A 24 -24.19 22.36 8.59
CA THR A 24 -25.43 21.56 8.56
C THR A 24 -25.96 21.15 9.93
N LEU A 25 -25.19 21.35 11.00
CA LEU A 25 -25.60 21.12 12.41
C LEU A 25 -26.18 19.72 12.69
N THR A 26 -25.78 18.73 11.89
CA THR A 26 -26.17 17.33 12.06
C THR A 26 -25.19 16.66 13.01
N ASP A 27 -25.64 16.44 14.25
CA ASP A 27 -24.92 15.63 15.22
C ASP A 27 -24.88 14.18 14.71
N ILE A 28 -23.68 13.65 14.52
CA ILE A 28 -23.47 12.26 14.12
C ILE A 28 -23.60 11.39 15.36
N GLU A 29 -24.39 10.32 15.26
CA GLU A 29 -24.50 9.35 16.33
C GLU A 29 -23.14 8.67 16.59
N PRO A 30 -22.68 8.57 17.85
CA PRO A 30 -21.37 7.98 18.16
C PRO A 30 -21.18 6.57 17.59
N GLN A 31 -22.25 5.76 17.60
CA GLN A 31 -22.21 4.40 17.06
C GLN A 31 -21.93 4.37 15.55
N SER A 32 -22.35 5.41 14.82
CA SER A 32 -22.08 5.55 13.39
C SER A 32 -20.62 5.85 13.07
N ILE A 33 -19.89 6.46 14.00
CA ILE A 33 -18.44 6.69 13.85
C ILE A 33 -17.68 5.37 14.07
N GLU A 34 -18.07 4.57 15.06
CA GLU A 34 -17.49 3.24 15.29
C GLU A 34 -17.69 2.31 14.08
N ASP A 35 -18.89 2.28 13.50
CA ASP A 35 -19.17 1.51 12.29
C ASP A 35 -18.33 2.01 11.10
N ALA A 36 -18.19 3.32 10.93
CA ALA A 36 -17.36 3.90 9.88
C ALA A 36 -15.85 3.64 10.07
N VAL A 37 -15.38 3.47 11.31
CA VAL A 37 -14.00 3.01 11.61
C VAL A 37 -13.83 1.55 11.18
N ASN A 38 -14.82 0.69 11.40
CA ASN A 38 -14.79 -0.70 10.91
C ASN A 38 -14.75 -0.75 9.37
N ASP A 39 -15.50 0.11 8.69
CA ASP A 39 -15.44 0.23 7.22
C ASP A 39 -14.09 0.73 6.71
N LEU A 40 -13.46 1.63 7.45
CA LEU A 40 -12.09 2.07 7.16
C LEU A 40 -11.13 0.87 7.27
N GLU A 41 -11.20 0.10 8.36
CA GLU A 41 -10.38 -1.09 8.59
C GLU A 41 -10.54 -2.10 7.43
N MET A 42 -11.79 -2.38 7.05
CA MET A 42 -12.13 -3.29 5.96
C MET A 42 -11.61 -2.77 4.61
N MET A 43 -11.76 -1.47 4.33
CA MET A 43 -11.23 -0.85 3.11
C MET A 43 -9.70 -0.96 3.03
N MET A 44 -9.00 -0.71 4.15
CA MET A 44 -7.55 -0.80 4.18
C MET A 44 -7.07 -2.24 4.04
N ALA A 45 -7.80 -3.21 4.59
CA ALA A 45 -7.50 -4.64 4.45
C ALA A 45 -7.66 -5.10 2.99
N GLU A 46 -8.76 -4.71 2.32
CA GLU A 46 -8.99 -4.96 0.89
C GLU A 46 -7.87 -4.38 0.03
N TRP A 47 -7.43 -3.16 0.36
CA TRP A 47 -6.36 -2.49 -0.38
C TRP A 47 -5.02 -3.17 -0.17
N TYR A 48 -4.71 -3.62 1.04
CA TYR A 48 -3.44 -4.26 1.35
C TYR A 48 -3.32 -5.65 0.71
N GLN A 49 -4.43 -6.41 0.64
CA GLN A 49 -4.50 -7.75 0.04
C GLN A 49 -3.35 -8.66 0.50
N GLY A 50 -3.09 -8.71 1.81
CA GLY A 50 -2.01 -9.52 2.39
C GLY A 50 -0.59 -9.16 1.92
N GLY A 51 -0.38 -7.92 1.45
CA GLY A 51 0.92 -7.41 0.97
C GLY A 51 1.04 -7.36 -0.56
N ALA A 52 0.11 -7.97 -1.30
CA ALA A 52 0.07 -7.94 -2.77
C ALA A 52 -0.61 -6.68 -3.35
N GLY A 53 -1.29 -5.89 -2.52
CA GLY A 53 -2.06 -4.72 -2.94
C GLY A 53 -1.34 -3.38 -2.79
N ILE A 54 -2.06 -2.34 -2.41
CA ILE A 54 -1.53 -1.00 -2.10
C ILE A 54 -1.04 -0.98 -0.65
N ASP A 55 0.25 -0.72 -0.44
CA ASP A 55 0.81 -0.49 0.89
C ASP A 55 0.78 1.00 1.23
N ALA A 56 -0.21 1.40 2.04
CA ALA A 56 -0.34 2.76 2.57
C ALA A 56 0.35 2.96 3.93
N SER A 57 1.04 1.93 4.44
CA SER A 57 1.63 1.89 5.78
C SER A 57 0.60 2.07 6.91
N TYR A 58 -0.62 1.58 6.68
CA TYR A 58 -1.70 1.61 7.67
C TYR A 58 -1.45 0.63 8.82
N ARG A 59 -1.78 1.05 10.05
CA ARG A 59 -1.68 0.22 11.24
C ARG A 59 -3.05 -0.41 11.54
N PHE A 60 -3.15 -1.71 11.27
CA PHE A 60 -4.33 -2.51 11.63
C PHE A 60 -4.43 -2.70 13.14
N ALA A 61 -5.66 -2.84 13.63
CA ALA A 61 -5.94 -3.27 14.99
C ALA A 61 -5.52 -4.73 15.21
N ASN A 62 -5.25 -5.07 16.46
CA ASN A 62 -4.91 -6.44 16.82
C ASN A 62 -6.15 -7.33 16.74
N ALA A 63 -5.99 -8.62 16.45
CA ALA A 63 -7.12 -9.55 16.34
C ALA A 63 -7.98 -9.64 17.62
N ASP A 64 -7.39 -9.36 18.79
CA ASP A 64 -8.06 -9.43 20.09
C ASP A 64 -8.72 -8.12 20.52
N ASN A 65 -8.47 -6.99 19.83
CA ASN A 65 -9.00 -5.68 20.20
C ASN A 65 -9.67 -5.03 18.99
N PRO A 66 -10.98 -4.74 19.03
CA PRO A 66 -11.65 -4.05 17.93
C PRO A 66 -11.01 -2.68 17.68
N PRO A 67 -11.07 -2.17 16.45
CA PRO A 67 -10.47 -0.89 16.12
C PRO A 67 -11.22 0.24 16.82
N ALA A 68 -10.50 1.02 17.63
CA ALA A 68 -11.07 2.15 18.35
C ALA A 68 -10.84 3.46 17.59
N GLU A 69 -11.73 4.44 17.77
CA GLU A 69 -11.61 5.77 17.17
C GLU A 69 -10.30 6.47 17.54
N GLY A 70 -9.83 6.26 18.78
CA GLY A 70 -8.61 6.86 19.32
C GLY A 70 -7.31 6.21 18.84
N ASP A 71 -7.38 5.10 18.11
CA ASP A 71 -6.19 4.40 17.65
C ASP A 71 -5.45 5.18 16.55
N GLU A 72 -4.12 5.12 16.57
CA GLU A 72 -3.29 5.74 15.54
C GLU A 72 -3.38 4.96 14.22
N HIS A 73 -3.52 5.67 13.10
CA HIS A 73 -3.68 5.04 11.80
C HIS A 73 -2.36 4.68 11.08
N GLY A 74 -1.24 5.30 11.42
CA GLY A 74 0.08 5.03 10.80
C GLY A 74 0.28 5.48 9.34
N LEU A 75 -0.77 5.96 8.65
CA LEU A 75 -0.70 6.43 7.26
C LEU A 75 0.36 7.51 6.99
N LYS A 76 0.97 7.44 5.80
CA LYS A 76 1.80 8.51 5.24
C LYS A 76 0.94 9.72 4.88
N GLN A 77 1.49 10.93 5.05
CA GLN A 77 0.79 12.19 4.75
C GLN A 77 0.22 12.25 3.31
N SER A 78 0.91 11.65 2.33
CA SER A 78 0.46 11.58 0.94
C SER A 78 -0.73 10.66 0.72
N ALA A 79 -0.95 9.69 1.60
CA ALA A 79 -2.06 8.72 1.51
C ALA A 79 -3.34 9.23 2.16
N ILE A 80 -3.25 10.17 3.09
CA ILE A 80 -4.39 10.69 3.85
C ILE A 80 -5.49 11.20 2.91
N SER A 81 -5.15 12.03 1.93
CA SER A 81 -6.14 12.58 1.01
C SER A 81 -6.84 11.47 0.21
N ALA A 82 -6.10 10.48 -0.29
CA ALA A 82 -6.68 9.36 -1.02
C ALA A 82 -7.61 8.52 -0.15
N VAL A 83 -7.20 8.18 1.07
CA VAL A 83 -8.00 7.37 2.01
C VAL A 83 -9.28 8.09 2.40
N VAL A 84 -9.21 9.37 2.78
CA VAL A 84 -10.40 10.16 3.19
C VAL A 84 -11.44 10.25 2.07
N HIS A 85 -11.02 10.48 0.81
CA HIS A 85 -11.98 10.58 -0.30
C HIS A 85 -12.57 9.23 -0.69
N ASN A 86 -11.81 8.12 -0.60
CA ASN A 86 -12.34 6.80 -0.88
C ASN A 86 -13.26 6.29 0.25
N LEU A 87 -12.92 6.60 1.51
CA LEU A 87 -13.77 6.30 2.66
C LEU A 87 -15.11 7.04 2.55
N ALA A 88 -15.08 8.32 2.18
CA ALA A 88 -16.29 9.10 1.92
C ALA A 88 -17.20 8.42 0.89
N LEU A 89 -16.66 7.84 -0.18
CA LEU A 89 -17.47 7.11 -1.15
C LEU A 89 -18.07 5.81 -0.59
N ARG A 90 -17.37 5.16 0.34
CA ARG A 90 -17.82 3.89 0.95
C ARG A 90 -18.97 4.10 1.92
N ILE A 91 -18.90 5.15 2.74
CA ILE A 91 -19.90 5.46 3.78
C ILE A 91 -21.11 6.26 3.25
N ALA A 92 -21.00 6.87 2.06
CA ALA A 92 -22.09 7.67 1.49
C ALA A 92 -23.43 6.91 1.33
N PRO A 93 -23.44 5.64 0.89
CA PRO A 93 -24.65 4.83 0.79
C PRO A 93 -25.34 4.59 2.14
N ASP A 94 -24.59 4.49 3.24
CA ASP A 94 -25.15 4.22 4.57
C ASP A 94 -26.01 5.39 5.07
N TYR A 95 -25.66 6.61 4.66
CA TYR A 95 -26.46 7.81 4.90
C TYR A 95 -27.45 8.12 3.77
N ALA A 96 -27.57 7.24 2.77
CA ALA A 96 -28.38 7.45 1.57
C ALA A 96 -28.08 8.76 0.82
N ILE A 97 -26.82 9.20 0.83
CA ILE A 97 -26.36 10.43 0.17
C ILE A 97 -25.60 10.08 -1.11
N GLU A 98 -25.90 10.80 -2.20
CA GLU A 98 -25.12 10.69 -3.42
C GLU A 98 -23.81 11.52 -3.30
N PRO A 99 -22.64 10.91 -3.46
CA PRO A 99 -21.38 11.65 -3.35
C PRO A 99 -21.17 12.56 -4.57
N PRO A 100 -20.71 13.80 -4.38
CA PRO A 100 -20.46 14.72 -5.49
C PRO A 100 -19.36 14.20 -6.42
N VAL A 101 -19.52 14.45 -7.72
CA VAL A 101 -18.61 14.00 -8.81
C VAL A 101 -17.14 14.39 -8.55
N LYS A 102 -16.90 15.51 -7.87
CA LYS A 102 -15.55 15.96 -7.51
C LYS A 102 -14.86 15.01 -6.51
N ILE A 103 -15.60 14.42 -5.57
CA ILE A 103 -15.05 13.44 -4.62
C ILE A 103 -14.73 12.14 -5.37
N VAL A 104 -15.63 11.67 -6.23
CA VAL A 104 -15.43 10.46 -7.05
C VAL A 104 -14.14 10.56 -7.89
N SER A 105 -13.97 11.66 -8.62
CA SER A 105 -12.77 11.87 -9.45
C SER A 105 -11.49 11.97 -8.62
N THR A 106 -11.53 12.66 -7.47
CA THR A 106 -10.37 12.81 -6.59
C THR A 106 -10.00 11.49 -5.91
N ALA A 107 -10.98 10.69 -5.51
CA ALA A 107 -10.77 9.37 -4.91
C ALA A 107 -10.10 8.40 -5.89
N ARG A 108 -10.56 8.37 -7.15
CA ARG A 108 -9.94 7.58 -8.24
C ARG A 108 -8.48 7.99 -8.45
N TYR A 109 -8.24 9.29 -8.64
CA TYR A 109 -6.89 9.82 -8.84
C TYR A 109 -5.96 9.55 -7.64
N GLY A 110 -6.46 9.72 -6.42
CA GLY A 110 -5.71 9.45 -5.20
C GLY A 110 -5.30 7.99 -5.08
N LYS A 111 -6.21 7.06 -5.36
CA LYS A 111 -5.93 5.61 -5.33
C LYS A 111 -4.91 5.22 -6.40
N GLU A 112 -5.02 5.76 -7.60
CA GLU A 112 -4.06 5.54 -8.68
C GLU A 112 -2.65 6.00 -8.30
N LEU A 113 -2.52 7.17 -7.67
CA LEU A 113 -1.22 7.70 -7.25
C LEU A 113 -0.54 6.81 -6.19
N LEU A 114 -1.32 6.25 -5.25
CA LEU A 114 -0.80 5.29 -4.28
C LEU A 114 -0.31 4.01 -4.95
N TYR A 115 -1.11 3.46 -5.87
CA TYR A 115 -0.73 2.26 -6.61
C TYR A 115 0.48 2.50 -7.53
N LYS A 116 0.61 3.69 -8.12
CA LYS A 116 1.77 4.05 -8.95
C LYS A 116 3.08 3.95 -8.16
N ASN A 117 3.08 4.40 -6.91
CA ASN A 117 4.27 4.32 -6.06
C ASN A 117 4.62 2.87 -5.69
N SER A 118 3.63 2.04 -5.34
CA SER A 118 3.87 0.63 -5.05
C SER A 118 4.30 -0.15 -6.30
N ALA A 119 3.70 0.13 -7.45
CA ALA A 119 4.08 -0.45 -8.73
C ALA A 119 5.52 -0.11 -9.12
N LEU A 120 5.95 1.15 -8.94
CA LEU A 120 7.34 1.54 -9.18
C LEU A 120 8.32 0.84 -8.24
N PHE A 121 7.96 0.68 -6.97
CA PHE A 121 8.79 -0.06 -6.01
C PHE A 121 8.92 -1.54 -6.40
N ARG A 122 7.80 -2.19 -6.73
CA ARG A 122 7.78 -3.57 -7.21
C ARG A 122 8.53 -3.73 -8.52
N ALA A 123 8.39 -2.81 -9.46
CA ALA A 123 9.12 -2.84 -10.73
C ALA A 123 10.64 -2.80 -10.51
N LYS A 124 11.11 -1.95 -9.57
CA LYS A 124 12.54 -1.90 -9.20
C LYS A 124 13.02 -3.20 -8.56
N GLN A 125 12.22 -3.79 -7.68
CA GLN A 125 12.53 -5.07 -7.02
C GLN A 125 12.43 -6.26 -7.98
N SER A 126 11.52 -6.21 -8.95
CA SER A 126 11.26 -7.25 -9.95
C SER A 126 12.31 -7.31 -11.06
N ARG A 127 13.36 -6.49 -11.00
CA ARG A 127 14.54 -6.67 -11.86
C ARG A 127 15.16 -8.01 -11.48
N ALA A 128 14.65 -9.05 -12.14
CA ALA A 128 15.13 -10.40 -11.96
C ALA A 128 16.64 -10.38 -12.14
N GLU A 129 17.34 -10.91 -11.16
CA GLU A 129 18.76 -11.11 -11.25
C GLU A 129 19.07 -11.99 -12.46
N TYR A 130 20.30 -11.89 -12.96
CA TYR A 130 20.70 -12.75 -14.06
C TYR A 130 20.51 -14.22 -13.66
N PRO A 131 20.08 -15.09 -14.60
CA PRO A 131 19.97 -16.51 -14.32
C PRO A 131 21.28 -17.06 -13.78
N ALA A 132 21.21 -18.05 -12.88
CA ALA A 132 22.40 -18.64 -12.26
C ALA A 132 23.41 -19.23 -13.28
N ARG A 133 22.99 -19.47 -14.52
CA ARG A 133 23.84 -19.98 -15.63
C ARG A 133 24.44 -18.88 -16.50
N MET A 134 24.17 -17.62 -16.22
CA MET A 134 24.71 -16.52 -17.02
C MET A 134 26.17 -16.28 -16.64
N PRO A 135 27.12 -16.42 -17.59
CA PRO A 135 28.53 -16.18 -17.30
C PRO A 135 28.76 -14.70 -17.00
N ILE A 136 29.63 -14.43 -16.03
CA ILE A 136 29.98 -13.07 -15.60
C ILE A 136 30.77 -12.31 -16.68
N GLY A 137 31.44 -13.05 -17.57
CA GLY A 137 32.29 -12.53 -18.62
C GLY A 137 33.66 -12.06 -18.11
N SER A 138 34.68 -12.17 -18.96
CA SER A 138 36.08 -11.83 -18.61
C SER A 138 36.32 -10.32 -18.39
N GLY A 139 35.37 -9.46 -18.74
CA GLY A 139 35.45 -8.01 -18.54
C GLY A 139 35.15 -7.54 -17.10
N ASN A 140 34.59 -8.41 -16.24
CA ASN A 140 34.27 -8.06 -14.86
C ASN A 140 35.37 -8.50 -13.88
N HIS A 141 36.50 -7.78 -13.92
CA HIS A 141 37.75 -8.19 -13.27
C HIS A 141 37.63 -8.50 -11.77
N TRP A 142 36.88 -7.71 -10.98
CA TRP A 142 36.77 -7.97 -9.53
C TRP A 142 35.98 -9.23 -9.21
N ALA A 143 34.96 -9.56 -9.99
CA ALA A 143 34.22 -10.82 -9.82
C ALA A 143 35.05 -12.03 -10.23
N THR A 144 35.81 -11.92 -11.33
CA THR A 144 36.70 -12.99 -11.80
C THR A 144 37.85 -13.26 -10.82
N VAL A 145 38.43 -12.22 -10.21
CA VAL A 145 39.50 -12.36 -9.20
C VAL A 145 38.98 -13.01 -7.92
N ASN A 146 37.71 -12.79 -7.57
CA ASN A 146 37.04 -13.43 -6.44
C ASN A 146 36.52 -14.86 -6.76
N GLY A 147 36.85 -15.42 -7.92
CA GLY A 147 36.47 -16.78 -8.30
C GLY A 147 35.00 -16.97 -8.68
N LEU A 148 34.26 -15.88 -8.94
CA LEU A 148 32.89 -15.96 -9.43
C LEU A 148 32.91 -16.13 -10.96
N HIS A 149 32.34 -17.23 -11.44
CA HIS A 149 32.25 -17.54 -12.88
C HIS A 149 30.86 -17.23 -13.47
N PHE A 150 29.81 -17.45 -12.67
CA PHE A 150 28.43 -17.20 -13.04
C PHE A 150 27.77 -16.26 -12.03
N TYR A 151 26.74 -15.52 -12.47
CA TYR A 151 25.98 -14.68 -11.56
C TYR A 151 25.29 -15.55 -10.50
N PRO A 152 25.41 -15.20 -9.20
CA PRO A 152 24.61 -15.82 -8.16
C PRO A 152 23.19 -15.32 -8.35
N GLY A 153 22.36 -16.06 -9.09
CA GLY A 153 20.93 -15.75 -9.15
C GLY A 153 20.24 -16.05 -7.81
N ASP A 154 18.96 -15.71 -7.71
CA ASP A 154 18.12 -15.90 -6.50
C ASP A 154 17.98 -17.37 -6.03
N THR A 155 18.27 -18.33 -6.93
CA THR A 155 18.32 -19.77 -6.62
C THR A 155 19.69 -20.33 -6.99
N SER A 156 20.36 -20.98 -6.03
CA SER A 156 21.66 -21.63 -6.25
C SER A 156 21.47 -22.93 -7.04
N HIS A 157 21.29 -22.81 -8.36
CA HIS A 157 21.18 -23.95 -9.26
C HIS A 157 22.38 -24.09 -10.20
N ALA A 158 23.40 -23.25 -10.01
CA ALA A 158 24.66 -23.32 -10.74
C ALA A 158 25.75 -23.88 -9.84
N ASP A 159 26.37 -24.94 -10.30
CA ASP A 159 27.60 -25.47 -9.72
C ASP A 159 28.72 -24.48 -9.98
N SER A 160 29.21 -23.83 -8.92
CA SER A 160 30.33 -22.89 -9.00
C SER A 160 31.70 -23.58 -9.04
N THR A 161 31.73 -24.93 -9.01
CA THR A 161 32.96 -25.71 -8.97
C THR A 161 33.40 -26.23 -10.33
N THR A 162 32.56 -26.12 -11.37
CA THR A 162 32.91 -26.55 -12.72
C THR A 162 33.93 -25.58 -13.35
N PRO A 163 35.15 -26.04 -13.70
CA PRO A 163 36.17 -25.18 -14.30
C PRO A 163 35.86 -24.86 -15.76
N SER A 164 36.31 -23.70 -16.24
CA SER A 164 36.02 -23.17 -17.58
C SER A 164 36.58 -23.98 -18.77
N ASP A 165 37.31 -25.08 -18.53
CA ASP A 165 38.13 -25.80 -19.53
C ASP A 165 37.53 -27.14 -20.00
N GLU A 166 36.35 -27.53 -19.50
CA GLU A 166 35.66 -28.72 -20.00
C GLU A 166 34.75 -28.35 -21.19
N GLY A 167 35.39 -27.93 -22.28
CA GLY A 167 34.84 -28.13 -23.62
C GLY A 167 35.13 -29.56 -24.05
N ASP A 168 34.08 -30.37 -24.17
CA ASP A 168 34.13 -31.76 -24.66
C ASP A 168 35.09 -31.91 -25.85
N ARG A 169 36.07 -32.82 -25.69
CA ARG A 169 36.80 -33.45 -26.79
C ARG A 169 36.24 -34.83 -27.05
#